data_AF-A0A373VLM8-F1
#
_entry.id   AF-A0A373VLM8-F1
#
_cell.length_a   1.000
_cell.length_b   1.000
_cell.length_c   1.000
_cell.angle_alpha   90.00
_cell.angle_beta   90.00
_cell.angle_gamma   90.00
#
_symmetry.space_group_name_H-M   'P 1'
#
loop_
_entity.id
_entity.type
_entity.pdbx_description
1 polymer ?
#
loop_
_entity_poly.entity_id
_entity_poly.type
_entity_poly.pdbx_seq_one_letter_code
_entity_poly.pdbx_strand_id
1 'polypeptide(L)'
;MAVSLTACGSKDSSDKTDKTTAKTETASDNSDTDKTDSKTSDSKKEETRIISVKDVSDYVTIGDYKGLTLDRYTQAVTDDDVDAEINYELQDKGTEVTDGTVEYGDIVTINFTGTVDGKEFDGSSADDYELVVGEGDMGIDGFEDGLVGMKKGETKELTLTLPEGYSEDDSLSGKEAVFKVTLQKFTRASELTDEWVASNTDYKTVDDYKKSVREELEKQASTTADNELYATAWSEVLDTSEIKKYPEEDVKKAEESYKALNEQTAKDNGMELSDLLEAWDLTEDEFNEECKNYAESKVEQNLIVQGIIDAEGLSLSDAETEELKNNLILDYGVASIDELIETYGEDEVNESLALLRVEKFIVDQSTVNEKTGSAEDSIENEDAYTEAEDTGSDLTEYDGSEETQDETEENMSEESIEDNTVEE
;
A
#
# COMPACT_ATOMS: atom_id res chain seq x y z
N MET A 1 -9.32 -0.81 4.68
CA MET A 1 -8.39 0.03 3.89
C MET A 1 -8.14 1.34 4.62
N ALA A 2 -6.93 1.91 4.56
CA ALA A 2 -6.68 3.29 4.95
C ALA A 2 -6.67 4.15 3.67
N VAL A 3 -7.66 5.03 3.49
CA VAL A 3 -7.79 5.84 2.27
C VAL A 3 -6.90 7.06 2.39
N SER A 4 -5.66 6.95 1.91
CA SER A 4 -4.66 8.01 1.94
C SER A 4 -4.91 9.06 0.85
N LEU A 5 -5.87 9.97 1.08
CA LEU A 5 -6.18 11.06 0.16
C LEU A 5 -5.09 12.14 0.22
N THR A 6 -4.13 12.10 -0.71
CA THR A 6 -3.09 13.12 -0.88
C THR A 6 -3.69 14.40 -1.51
N ALA A 7 -4.34 15.21 -0.68
CA ALA A 7 -5.03 16.43 -1.12
C ALA A 7 -4.06 17.51 -1.62
N CYS A 8 -4.27 18.03 -2.83
CA CYS A 8 -3.30 18.92 -3.49
C CYS A 8 -3.86 20.30 -3.89
N GLY A 9 -3.51 21.35 -3.12
CA GLY A 9 -3.17 22.66 -3.72
C GLY A 9 -4.24 23.76 -3.85
N SER A 10 -4.79 24.21 -2.72
CA SER A 10 -5.17 25.61 -2.39
C SER A 10 -5.59 26.60 -3.49
N LYS A 11 -6.79 27.21 -3.37
CA LYS A 11 -7.01 28.57 -3.90
C LYS A 11 -8.05 29.43 -3.14
N ASP A 12 -7.69 30.70 -3.00
CA ASP A 12 -8.34 31.78 -2.24
C ASP A 12 -9.45 32.48 -3.06
N SER A 13 -10.68 32.70 -2.54
CA SER A 13 -11.10 34.04 -2.03
C SER A 13 -12.60 34.38 -1.83
N SER A 14 -12.85 35.12 -0.73
CA SER A 14 -13.79 36.27 -0.60
C SER A 14 -15.32 36.11 -0.39
N ASP A 15 -15.74 36.15 0.88
CA ASP A 15 -16.72 37.10 1.49
C ASP A 15 -17.80 37.80 0.61
N LYS A 16 -19.10 37.49 0.85
CA LYS A 16 -20.10 38.49 1.36
C LYS A 16 -21.52 38.01 1.77
N THR A 17 -21.75 38.05 3.07
CA THR A 17 -22.90 38.65 3.82
C THR A 17 -24.32 38.83 3.21
N ASP A 18 -25.28 38.18 3.90
CA ASP A 18 -26.46 38.78 4.59
C ASP A 18 -27.92 38.66 4.07
N LYS A 19 -28.77 38.07 4.94
CA LYS A 19 -30.24 38.27 5.21
C LYS A 19 -31.20 38.70 4.07
N THR A 20 -32.39 38.06 4.03
CA THR A 20 -33.63 38.59 4.69
C THR A 20 -34.86 37.67 4.56
N THR A 21 -35.20 37.02 5.68
CA THR A 21 -36.54 36.81 6.30
C THR A 21 -37.87 36.81 5.48
N ALA A 22 -38.68 35.78 5.76
CA ALA A 22 -40.08 35.85 6.29
C ALA A 22 -41.31 35.40 5.44
N LYS A 23 -42.08 34.47 6.05
CA LYS A 23 -43.56 34.51 6.27
C LYS A 23 -44.55 34.23 5.11
N THR A 24 -45.74 33.62 5.31
CA THR A 24 -46.30 32.75 6.38
C THR A 24 -47.58 32.05 5.86
N GLU A 25 -48.04 31.00 6.56
CA GLU A 25 -49.46 30.53 6.62
C GLU A 25 -50.03 29.92 5.30
N THR A 26 -51.05 29.05 5.28
CA THR A 26 -51.96 28.53 6.34
C THR A 26 -52.32 27.05 6.06
N ALA A 27 -52.88 26.33 7.05
CA ALA A 27 -53.26 24.91 6.94
C ALA A 27 -54.78 24.65 6.95
N SER A 28 -55.20 23.50 6.38
CA SER A 28 -56.48 22.76 6.57
C SER A 28 -57.80 23.50 6.28
N ASP A 29 -58.85 22.90 5.69
CA ASP A 29 -59.45 21.62 6.10
C ASP A 29 -60.54 21.12 5.11
N ASN A 30 -60.90 19.83 5.26
CA ASN A 30 -62.25 19.22 5.21
C ASN A 30 -62.49 18.06 4.19
N SER A 31 -63.52 17.26 4.49
CA SER A 31 -63.90 15.91 4.00
C SER A 31 -64.42 15.86 2.53
N ASP A 32 -64.76 14.72 1.89
CA ASP A 32 -65.31 13.46 2.44
C ASP A 32 -65.20 12.20 1.54
N THR A 33 -65.31 11.05 2.22
CA THR A 33 -65.66 9.64 1.84
C THR A 33 -65.44 8.99 0.45
N ASP A 34 -64.85 7.79 0.57
CA ASP A 34 -65.23 6.49 -0.07
C ASP A 34 -64.98 6.26 -1.58
N LYS A 35 -63.89 5.51 -1.88
CA LYS A 35 -64.07 4.12 -2.32
C LYS A 35 -62.89 3.18 -2.11
N THR A 36 -63.21 1.89 -2.08
CA THR A 36 -62.27 0.77 -1.94
C THR A 36 -61.52 0.51 -3.24
N ASP A 37 -60.20 0.38 -3.14
CA ASP A 37 -59.40 -0.38 -4.09
C ASP A 37 -58.30 -1.16 -3.37
N SER A 38 -57.71 -2.15 -4.04
CA SER A 38 -56.92 -3.19 -3.39
C SER A 38 -55.57 -2.70 -2.85
N LYS A 39 -55.35 -2.76 -1.53
CA LYS A 39 -54.00 -2.70 -0.95
C LYS A 39 -53.24 -4.00 -1.27
N THR A 40 -52.60 -4.03 -2.43
CA THR A 40 -51.31 -4.71 -2.54
C THR A 40 -50.37 -4.03 -1.55
N SER A 41 -49.82 -4.80 -0.61
CA SER A 41 -48.84 -4.27 0.34
C SER A 41 -47.46 -4.27 -0.30
N ASP A 42 -47.21 -3.32 -1.20
CA ASP A 42 -45.83 -2.89 -1.46
C ASP A 42 -45.30 -2.22 -0.19
N SER A 43 -44.78 -3.06 0.71
CA SER A 43 -43.80 -2.64 1.70
C SER A 43 -42.53 -2.27 0.94
N LYS A 44 -42.50 -1.05 0.39
CA LYS A 44 -41.26 -0.49 -0.16
C LYS A 44 -40.23 -0.55 0.95
N LYS A 45 -39.24 -1.43 0.80
CA LYS A 45 -38.06 -1.47 1.64
C LYS A 45 -37.45 -0.07 1.56
N GLU A 46 -37.22 0.59 2.69
CA GLU A 46 -36.50 1.85 2.66
C GLU A 46 -35.10 1.54 2.10
N GLU A 47 -34.72 2.21 1.01
CA GLU A 47 -33.39 2.07 0.46
C GLU A 47 -32.42 2.75 1.43
N THR A 48 -31.46 1.99 1.94
CA THR A 48 -30.36 2.52 2.76
C THR A 48 -29.67 3.65 1.99
N ARG A 49 -29.51 4.81 2.64
CA ARG A 49 -28.78 5.96 2.10
C ARG A 49 -27.54 6.23 2.93
N ILE A 50 -26.48 6.66 2.27
CA ILE A 50 -25.19 7.01 2.86
C ILE A 50 -24.98 8.53 3.02
N ILE A 51 -26.05 9.30 2.79
CA ILE A 51 -26.04 10.77 2.89
C ILE A 51 -27.43 11.27 3.33
N SER A 52 -27.48 12.32 4.16
CA SER A 52 -28.72 12.90 4.67
C SER A 52 -29.63 13.47 3.56
N VAL A 53 -29.02 13.92 2.45
CA VAL A 53 -29.73 14.63 1.40
C VAL A 53 -30.46 13.68 0.45
N LYS A 54 -31.74 14.01 0.19
CA LYS A 54 -32.62 13.21 -0.68
C LYS A 54 -32.35 13.38 -2.18
N ASP A 55 -31.82 14.54 -2.58
CA ASP A 55 -31.50 14.85 -3.97
C ASP A 55 -30.08 15.41 -4.01
N VAL A 56 -29.14 14.60 -4.50
CA VAL A 56 -27.72 14.95 -4.57
C VAL A 56 -27.39 15.87 -5.76
N SER A 57 -28.29 16.01 -6.75
CA SER A 57 -28.00 16.79 -7.97
C SER A 57 -27.85 18.30 -7.70
N ASP A 58 -28.44 18.75 -6.59
CA ASP A 58 -28.30 20.07 -6.00
C ASP A 58 -26.90 20.31 -5.39
N TYR A 59 -26.15 19.23 -5.06
CA TYR A 59 -24.91 19.22 -4.28
C TYR A 59 -23.68 18.80 -5.08
N VAL A 60 -23.81 17.89 -6.04
CA VAL A 60 -22.72 17.39 -6.90
C VAL A 60 -23.14 17.37 -8.37
N THR A 61 -22.22 17.68 -9.29
CA THR A 61 -22.29 17.26 -10.70
C THR A 61 -21.40 16.03 -10.82
N ILE A 62 -21.96 14.87 -11.11
CA ILE A 62 -21.15 13.65 -11.28
C ILE A 62 -20.60 13.64 -12.71
N GLY A 63 -19.34 13.21 -12.85
CA GLY A 63 -18.65 13.05 -14.12
C GLY A 63 -19.22 11.95 -15.02
N ASP A 64 -18.51 11.59 -16.08
CA ASP A 64 -18.87 10.43 -16.90
C ASP A 64 -18.39 9.15 -16.19
N TYR A 65 -19.30 8.23 -15.87
CA TYR A 65 -19.03 6.98 -15.11
C TYR A 65 -19.42 5.71 -15.88
N LYS A 66 -19.53 5.81 -17.20
CA LYS A 66 -19.94 4.73 -18.12
C LYS A 66 -19.22 4.83 -19.45
N GLY A 67 -18.78 3.70 -19.98
CA GLY A 67 -18.04 3.65 -21.24
C GLY A 67 -16.63 4.22 -21.12
N LEU A 68 -16.06 4.24 -19.92
CA LEU A 68 -14.63 4.50 -19.70
C LEU A 68 -13.80 3.46 -20.46
N THR A 69 -12.55 3.80 -20.80
CA THR A 69 -11.61 2.88 -21.44
C THR A 69 -10.45 2.69 -20.49
N LEU A 70 -10.53 1.62 -19.70
CA LEU A 70 -9.63 1.32 -18.60
C LEU A 70 -8.64 0.24 -19.01
N ASP A 71 -7.43 0.30 -18.47
CA ASP A 71 -6.39 -0.70 -18.67
C ASP A 71 -6.21 -1.50 -17.37
N ARG A 72 -6.24 -2.84 -17.47
CA ARG A 72 -6.08 -3.77 -16.35
C ARG A 72 -4.71 -4.43 -16.44
N TYR A 73 -3.80 -4.04 -15.55
CA TYR A 73 -2.41 -4.50 -15.56
C TYR A 73 -2.25 -5.72 -14.65
N THR A 74 -1.94 -6.89 -15.20
CA THR A 74 -1.62 -8.09 -14.41
C THR A 74 -0.12 -8.41 -14.50
N GLN A 75 0.55 -8.55 -13.36
CA GLN A 75 1.94 -9.01 -13.34
C GLN A 75 2.02 -10.51 -13.73
N ALA A 76 3.04 -10.88 -14.50
CA ALA A 76 3.23 -12.25 -14.95
C ALA A 76 4.14 -13.02 -13.99
N VAL A 77 3.55 -13.96 -13.24
CA VAL A 77 4.29 -14.83 -12.31
C VAL A 77 5.32 -15.67 -13.07
N THR A 78 6.60 -15.45 -12.79
CA THR A 78 7.73 -16.19 -13.36
C THR A 78 7.96 -17.52 -12.64
N ASP A 79 8.92 -18.34 -13.09
CA ASP A 79 9.34 -19.52 -12.30
C ASP A 79 10.23 -19.12 -11.11
N ASP A 80 10.91 -17.96 -11.17
CA ASP A 80 11.76 -17.45 -10.09
C ASP A 80 10.92 -16.97 -8.90
N ASP A 81 9.74 -16.36 -9.13
CA ASP A 81 8.80 -15.96 -8.07
C ASP A 81 8.25 -17.17 -7.30
N VAL A 82 7.94 -18.26 -8.03
CA VAL A 82 7.47 -19.52 -7.45
C VAL A 82 8.55 -20.18 -6.60
N ASP A 83 9.81 -20.11 -7.04
CA ASP A 83 10.93 -20.68 -6.29
C ASP A 83 11.35 -19.79 -5.12
N ALA A 84 11.16 -18.46 -5.19
CA ALA A 84 11.32 -17.55 -4.06
C ALA A 84 10.30 -17.82 -2.94
N GLU A 85 9.01 -17.90 -3.26
CA GLU A 85 7.93 -18.21 -2.31
C GLU A 85 8.15 -19.59 -1.64
N ILE A 86 8.61 -20.57 -2.41
CA ILE A 86 8.94 -21.90 -1.87
C ILE A 86 10.20 -21.85 -1.00
N ASN A 87 11.22 -21.06 -1.35
CA ASN A 87 12.40 -20.90 -0.50
C ASN A 87 12.05 -20.24 0.85
N TYR A 88 11.14 -19.25 0.85
CA TYR A 88 10.60 -18.66 2.08
C TYR A 88 9.88 -19.70 2.95
N GLU A 89 8.99 -20.51 2.36
CA GLU A 89 8.30 -21.62 3.06
C GLU A 89 9.27 -22.69 3.60
N LEU A 90 10.41 -22.94 2.93
CA LEU A 90 11.46 -23.85 3.39
C LEU A 90 12.34 -23.25 4.50
N GLN A 91 12.50 -21.91 4.52
CA GLN A 91 13.18 -21.14 5.55
C GLN A 91 12.34 -21.08 6.85
N ASP A 92 11.05 -20.71 6.79
CA ASP A 92 10.11 -20.72 7.93
C ASP A 92 10.06 -22.09 8.61
N LYS A 93 9.93 -23.15 7.80
CA LYS A 93 9.94 -24.56 8.25
C LYS A 93 11.36 -25.13 8.32
N GLY A 94 12.34 -24.27 8.57
CA GLY A 94 13.72 -24.64 8.86
C GLY A 94 13.88 -25.36 10.20
N THR A 95 14.99 -26.09 10.36
CA THR A 95 15.22 -26.91 11.57
C THR A 95 16.47 -26.47 12.34
N GLU A 96 16.39 -26.45 13.68
CA GLU A 96 17.48 -25.96 14.53
C GLU A 96 18.70 -26.89 14.48
N VAL A 97 19.85 -26.36 14.03
CA VAL A 97 21.09 -27.13 13.88
C VAL A 97 21.82 -27.22 15.22
N THR A 98 21.67 -28.37 15.89
CA THR A 98 22.22 -28.60 17.24
C THR A 98 23.67 -29.09 17.27
N ASP A 99 24.16 -29.70 16.19
CA ASP A 99 25.58 -30.07 16.00
C ASP A 99 25.98 -29.85 14.54
N GLY A 100 26.75 -28.79 14.29
CA GLY A 100 27.08 -28.30 12.95
C GLY A 100 27.92 -27.03 13.00
N THR A 101 27.87 -26.24 11.93
CA THR A 101 28.41 -24.89 11.81
C THR A 101 27.54 -24.07 10.85
N VAL A 102 27.46 -22.76 11.05
CA VAL A 102 26.74 -21.84 10.14
C VAL A 102 27.29 -21.92 8.72
N GLU A 103 26.40 -21.96 7.74
CA GLU A 103 26.62 -21.86 6.30
C GLU A 103 25.74 -20.73 5.72
N TYR A 104 25.96 -20.33 4.47
CA TYR A 104 25.09 -19.34 3.81
C TYR A 104 23.68 -19.91 3.62
N GLY A 105 22.65 -19.09 3.80
CA GLY A 105 21.24 -19.50 3.82
C GLY A 105 20.77 -20.16 5.12
N ASP A 106 21.60 -20.20 6.17
CA ASP A 106 21.12 -20.42 7.54
C ASP A 106 20.51 -19.13 8.08
N ILE A 107 19.37 -19.24 8.76
CA ILE A 107 18.85 -18.15 9.61
C ILE A 107 19.57 -18.25 10.94
N VAL A 108 20.25 -17.18 11.35
CA VAL A 108 21.04 -17.14 12.58
C VAL A 108 20.44 -16.17 13.59
N THR A 109 20.41 -16.58 14.86
CA THR A 109 20.07 -15.66 15.96
C THR A 109 21.32 -15.34 16.73
N ILE A 110 21.65 -14.05 16.79
CA ILE A 110 22.87 -13.53 17.34
C ILE A 110 22.60 -12.45 18.39
N ASN A 111 23.53 -12.31 19.34
CA ASN A 111 23.65 -11.11 20.15
C ASN A 111 24.97 -10.45 19.76
N PHE A 112 24.95 -9.15 19.45
CA PHE A 112 26.13 -8.42 19.03
C PHE A 112 26.34 -7.12 19.80
N THR A 113 27.59 -6.66 19.83
CA THR A 113 27.96 -5.34 20.35
C THR A 113 29.10 -4.79 19.50
N GLY A 114 28.80 -3.77 18.69
CA GLY A 114 29.73 -3.00 17.89
C GLY A 114 30.39 -1.89 18.70
N THR A 115 31.66 -1.62 18.44
CA THR A 115 32.40 -0.53 19.07
C THR A 115 33.32 0.19 18.10
N VAL A 116 33.35 1.53 18.18
CA VAL A 116 34.28 2.40 17.45
C VAL A 116 35.17 3.11 18.46
N ASP A 117 36.49 3.11 18.26
CA ASP A 117 37.48 3.60 19.24
C ASP A 117 37.31 3.01 20.67
N GLY A 118 36.74 1.80 20.77
CA GLY A 118 36.44 1.14 22.05
C GLY A 118 35.22 1.70 22.80
N LYS A 119 34.29 2.37 22.11
CA LYS A 119 32.99 2.79 22.63
C LYS A 119 31.85 2.19 21.81
N GLU A 120 30.79 1.78 22.49
CA GLU A 120 29.48 1.55 21.89
C GLU A 120 28.92 2.85 21.30
N PHE A 121 28.11 2.72 20.26
CA PHE A 121 27.39 3.81 19.58
C PHE A 121 25.91 3.42 19.40
N ASP A 122 25.05 4.35 18.96
CA ASP A 122 23.62 4.03 18.87
C ASP A 122 23.34 3.01 17.75
N GLY A 123 22.36 2.14 17.95
CA GLY A 123 22.09 0.98 17.08
C GLY A 123 23.22 -0.08 17.02
N SER A 124 24.33 0.08 17.75
CA SER A 124 25.48 -0.84 17.66
C SER A 124 25.30 -2.19 18.35
N SER A 125 24.21 -2.41 19.08
CA SER A 125 23.97 -3.65 19.82
C SER A 125 22.53 -4.12 19.76
N ALA A 126 22.37 -5.44 19.66
CA ALA A 126 21.09 -6.13 19.74
C ALA A 126 21.27 -7.49 20.45
N ASP A 127 20.24 -7.91 21.17
CA ASP A 127 20.11 -9.23 21.77
C ASP A 127 19.03 -10.02 21.02
N ASP A 128 19.26 -11.32 20.77
CA ASP A 128 18.34 -12.21 20.04
C ASP A 128 17.92 -11.69 18.63
N TYR A 129 18.80 -10.96 17.95
CA TYR A 129 18.59 -10.47 16.58
C TYR A 129 18.70 -11.63 15.58
N GLU A 130 17.78 -11.70 14.61
CA GLU A 130 17.65 -12.80 13.65
C GLU A 130 17.84 -12.27 12.21
N LEU A 131 18.69 -12.94 11.42
CA LEU A 131 19.07 -12.54 10.05
C LEU A 131 19.34 -13.78 9.17
N VAL A 132 19.32 -13.63 7.85
CA VAL A 132 19.68 -14.71 6.90
C VAL A 132 21.11 -14.52 6.38
N VAL A 133 21.98 -15.51 6.60
CA VAL A 133 23.42 -15.36 6.31
C VAL A 133 23.69 -15.36 4.81
N GLY A 134 24.02 -14.19 4.26
CA GLY A 134 24.33 -13.98 2.85
C GLY A 134 23.31 -13.13 2.09
N GLU A 135 22.23 -12.66 2.74
CA GLU A 135 21.25 -11.76 2.13
C GLU A 135 21.63 -10.28 2.32
N GLY A 136 22.54 -9.96 3.25
CA GLY A 136 23.08 -8.60 3.44
C GLY A 136 22.28 -7.73 4.41
N ASP A 137 21.39 -8.31 5.21
CA ASP A 137 20.51 -7.66 6.21
C ASP A 137 21.22 -6.61 7.06
N MET A 138 22.48 -6.86 7.42
CA MET A 138 23.27 -5.98 8.29
C MET A 138 23.92 -4.79 7.55
N GLY A 139 23.92 -4.77 6.22
CA GLY A 139 24.54 -3.73 5.39
C GLY A 139 26.07 -3.56 5.51
N ILE A 140 26.75 -4.38 6.31
CA ILE A 140 28.20 -4.29 6.58
C ILE A 140 28.94 -5.42 5.85
N ASP A 141 29.73 -5.05 4.85
CA ASP A 141 30.67 -5.94 4.15
C ASP A 141 31.48 -6.82 5.12
N GLY A 142 31.34 -8.14 4.97
CA GLY A 142 32.08 -9.14 5.74
C GLY A 142 31.54 -9.43 7.16
N PHE A 143 30.40 -8.85 7.58
CA PHE A 143 29.76 -9.22 8.85
C PHE A 143 29.24 -10.67 8.80
N GLU A 144 28.43 -10.99 7.79
CA GLU A 144 27.80 -12.30 7.61
C GLU A 144 28.83 -13.40 7.26
N ASP A 145 29.81 -13.11 6.40
CA ASP A 145 31.01 -13.94 6.19
C ASP A 145 31.71 -14.32 7.51
N GLY A 146 31.72 -13.38 8.47
CA GLY A 146 32.26 -13.58 9.81
C GLY A 146 31.46 -14.58 10.64
N LEU A 147 30.16 -14.76 10.38
CA LEU A 147 29.30 -15.72 11.07
C LEU A 147 29.47 -17.14 10.52
N VAL A 148 29.79 -17.29 9.23
CA VAL A 148 30.06 -18.58 8.60
C VAL A 148 31.12 -19.37 9.37
N GLY A 149 30.86 -20.67 9.55
CA GLY A 149 31.70 -21.56 10.35
C GLY A 149 31.54 -21.46 11.87
N MET A 150 30.74 -20.52 12.41
CA MET A 150 30.47 -20.46 13.86
C MET A 150 29.67 -21.67 14.35
N LYS A 151 29.89 -22.06 15.61
CA LYS A 151 29.08 -23.04 16.33
C LYS A 151 28.11 -22.38 17.31
N LYS A 152 27.02 -23.08 17.65
CA LYS A 152 26.06 -22.64 18.67
C LYS A 152 26.78 -22.35 20.00
N GLY A 153 26.63 -21.14 20.54
CA GLY A 153 27.32 -20.66 21.74
C GLY A 153 28.77 -20.16 21.53
N GLU A 154 29.23 -20.03 20.28
CA GLU A 154 30.52 -19.41 19.96
C GLU A 154 30.41 -17.87 19.97
N THR A 155 31.48 -17.20 20.40
CA THR A 155 31.66 -15.75 20.29
C THR A 155 32.86 -15.46 19.40
N LYS A 156 32.69 -14.61 18.39
CA LYS A 156 33.77 -14.04 17.57
C LYS A 156 33.86 -12.53 17.80
N GLU A 157 35.01 -11.96 17.48
CA GLU A 157 35.21 -10.51 17.33
C GLU A 157 35.57 -10.26 15.86
N LEU A 158 34.76 -9.46 15.18
CA LEU A 158 34.88 -9.09 13.77
C LEU A 158 35.33 -7.63 13.68
N THR A 159 36.39 -7.36 12.93
CA THR A 159 36.89 -6.00 12.67
C THR A 159 36.52 -5.61 11.25
N LEU A 160 35.58 -4.67 11.10
CA LEU A 160 34.88 -4.35 9.87
C LEU A 160 34.87 -2.83 9.66
N THR A 161 34.62 -2.38 8.43
CA THR A 161 34.43 -0.95 8.14
C THR A 161 32.94 -0.64 8.03
N LEU A 162 32.46 0.38 8.74
CA LEU A 162 31.07 0.83 8.59
C LEU A 162 30.88 1.51 7.22
N PRO A 163 29.81 1.21 6.47
CA PRO A 163 29.52 1.87 5.20
C PRO A 163 29.18 3.36 5.39
N GLU A 164 29.12 4.12 4.30
CA GLU A 164 28.56 5.47 4.33
C GLU A 164 27.06 5.41 4.62
N GLY A 165 26.59 6.25 5.55
CA GLY A 165 25.17 6.31 5.92
C GLY A 165 24.67 5.19 6.84
N TYR A 166 25.57 4.39 7.44
CA TYR A 166 25.21 3.31 8.38
C TYR A 166 24.34 3.77 9.58
N SER A 167 24.44 5.04 9.95
CA SER A 167 23.70 5.65 11.06
C SER A 167 23.54 7.15 10.84
N GLU A 168 22.62 7.79 11.56
CA GLU A 168 22.43 9.24 11.56
C GLU A 168 23.66 10.06 11.99
N ASP A 169 24.64 9.44 12.67
CA ASP A 169 25.95 10.05 12.94
C ASP A 169 26.91 9.82 11.75
N ASP A 170 26.94 10.79 10.83
CA ASP A 170 27.92 10.89 9.73
C ASP A 170 29.36 10.61 10.17
N SER A 171 29.72 10.91 11.42
CA SER A 171 31.08 10.72 11.92
C SER A 171 31.45 9.24 12.12
N LEU A 172 30.52 8.30 11.99
CA LEU A 172 30.79 6.86 12.04
C LEU A 172 31.06 6.24 10.64
N SER A 173 30.58 6.88 9.57
CA SER A 173 30.80 6.45 8.19
C SER A 173 32.28 6.21 7.87
N GLY A 174 32.59 5.05 7.28
CA GLY A 174 33.97 4.69 6.86
C GLY A 174 34.95 4.39 8.00
N LYS A 175 34.51 4.32 9.27
CA LYS A 175 35.38 3.94 10.39
C LYS A 175 35.49 2.44 10.59
N GLU A 176 36.63 2.01 11.13
CA GLU A 176 36.83 0.67 11.65
C GLU A 176 36.02 0.48 12.95
N ALA A 177 35.16 -0.54 12.97
CA ALA A 177 34.37 -0.96 14.10
C ALA A 177 34.71 -2.41 14.48
N VAL A 178 34.70 -2.72 15.78
CA VAL A 178 34.85 -4.07 16.30
C VAL A 178 33.50 -4.56 16.81
N PHE A 179 32.91 -5.51 16.08
CA PHE A 179 31.68 -6.20 16.44
C PHE A 179 31.99 -7.51 17.15
N LYS A 180 31.60 -7.58 18.42
CA LYS A 180 31.65 -8.83 19.19
C LYS A 180 30.31 -9.54 19.03
N VAL A 181 30.27 -10.64 18.27
CA VAL A 181 29.06 -11.38 17.93
C VAL A 181 29.05 -12.74 18.61
N THR A 182 27.91 -13.13 19.19
CA THR A 182 27.69 -14.44 19.83
C THR A 182 26.49 -15.13 19.21
N LEU A 183 26.67 -16.37 18.73
CA LEU A 183 25.61 -17.15 18.07
C LEU A 183 24.77 -17.93 19.09
N GLN A 184 23.48 -17.61 19.21
CA GLN A 184 22.56 -18.25 20.18
C GLN A 184 21.97 -19.56 19.65
N LYS A 185 21.40 -19.52 18.44
CA LYS A 185 20.84 -20.65 17.67
C LYS A 185 21.02 -20.36 16.17
N PHE A 186 20.83 -21.37 15.34
CA PHE A 186 20.62 -21.20 13.91
C PHE A 186 19.69 -22.30 13.38
N THR A 187 18.85 -21.96 12.42
CA THR A 187 17.98 -22.89 11.69
C THR A 187 18.45 -22.98 10.25
N ARG A 188 18.47 -24.20 9.71
CA ARG A 188 18.74 -24.44 8.29
C ARG A 188 17.43 -24.67 7.55
N ALA A 189 17.27 -24.01 6.41
CA ALA A 189 16.14 -24.25 5.51
C ALA A 189 16.04 -25.73 5.12
N SER A 190 14.82 -26.22 4.91
CA SER A 190 14.58 -27.60 4.50
C SER A 190 14.96 -27.86 3.03
N GLU A 191 15.33 -29.10 2.67
CA GLU A 191 15.46 -29.50 1.26
C GLU A 191 14.08 -29.76 0.63
N LEU A 192 13.78 -29.10 -0.50
CA LEU A 192 12.54 -29.30 -1.25
C LEU A 192 12.46 -30.74 -1.81
N THR A 193 11.58 -31.54 -1.22
CA THR A 193 11.43 -32.97 -1.54
C THR A 193 9.97 -33.41 -1.43
N ASP A 194 9.58 -34.47 -2.13
CA ASP A 194 8.24 -35.06 -2.00
C ASP A 194 7.92 -35.44 -0.54
N GLU A 195 8.92 -35.87 0.24
CA GLU A 195 8.77 -36.20 1.66
C GLU A 195 8.54 -34.95 2.53
N TRP A 196 9.19 -33.83 2.24
CA TRP A 196 8.92 -32.55 2.89
C TRP A 196 7.53 -32.01 2.53
N VAL A 197 7.19 -32.00 1.23
CA VAL A 197 5.89 -31.52 0.73
C VAL A 197 4.75 -32.30 1.36
N ALA A 198 4.83 -33.64 1.37
CA ALA A 198 3.82 -34.52 1.97
C ALA A 198 3.78 -34.50 3.52
N SER A 199 4.69 -33.75 4.16
CA SER A 199 4.74 -33.57 5.62
C SER A 199 4.31 -32.17 6.07
N ASN A 200 4.42 -31.16 5.20
CA ASN A 200 4.23 -29.75 5.54
C ASN A 200 3.11 -29.05 4.74
N THR A 201 2.51 -29.73 3.75
CA THR A 201 1.46 -29.19 2.87
C THR A 201 0.34 -30.23 2.66
N ASP A 202 -0.77 -29.84 2.03
CA ASP A 202 -1.81 -30.78 1.56
C ASP A 202 -1.43 -31.57 0.28
N TYR A 203 -0.27 -31.26 -0.31
CA TYR A 203 0.24 -31.87 -1.55
C TYR A 203 1.13 -33.09 -1.29
N LYS A 204 1.60 -33.73 -2.37
CA LYS A 204 2.32 -35.03 -2.30
C LYS A 204 3.58 -35.11 -3.15
N THR A 205 3.76 -34.18 -4.07
CA THR A 205 4.93 -34.10 -4.93
C THR A 205 5.35 -32.65 -5.07
N VAL A 206 6.64 -32.42 -5.32
CA VAL A 206 7.16 -31.07 -5.60
C VAL A 206 6.46 -30.44 -6.81
N ASP A 207 6.12 -31.22 -7.83
CA ASP A 207 5.39 -30.76 -9.01
C ASP A 207 3.97 -30.27 -8.68
N ASP A 208 3.22 -31.01 -7.85
CA ASP A 208 1.87 -30.61 -7.40
C ASP A 208 1.92 -29.31 -6.57
N TYR A 209 2.93 -29.17 -5.70
CA TYR A 209 3.10 -28.00 -4.82
C TYR A 209 3.55 -26.76 -5.58
N LYS A 210 4.59 -26.84 -6.43
CA LYS A 210 5.01 -25.75 -7.33
C LYS A 210 3.85 -25.22 -8.16
N LYS A 211 3.00 -26.13 -8.67
CA LYS A 211 1.78 -25.75 -9.39
C LYS A 211 0.76 -25.00 -8.51
N SER A 212 0.56 -25.41 -7.26
CA SER A 212 -0.34 -24.70 -6.34
C SER A 212 0.19 -23.32 -5.94
N VAL A 213 1.50 -23.19 -5.71
CA VAL A 213 2.13 -21.90 -5.39
C VAL A 213 1.94 -20.94 -6.56
N ARG A 214 2.23 -21.40 -7.79
CA ARG A 214 1.92 -20.67 -9.02
C ARG A 214 0.45 -20.25 -9.12
N GLU A 215 -0.50 -21.16 -8.90
CA GLU A 215 -1.94 -20.85 -9.01
C GLU A 215 -2.43 -19.85 -7.94
N GLU A 216 -1.81 -19.81 -6.76
CA GLU A 216 -2.13 -18.82 -5.73
C GLU A 216 -1.46 -17.46 -6.01
N LEU A 217 -0.20 -17.42 -6.44
CA LEU A 217 0.47 -16.19 -6.89
C LEU A 217 -0.24 -15.56 -8.10
N GLU A 218 -0.68 -16.36 -9.08
CA GLU A 218 -1.44 -15.88 -10.24
C GLU A 218 -2.81 -15.30 -9.81
N LYS A 219 -3.44 -15.88 -8.79
CA LYS A 219 -4.67 -15.36 -8.16
C LYS A 219 -4.43 -14.08 -7.36
N GLN A 220 -3.32 -13.97 -6.64
CA GLN A 220 -2.93 -12.73 -5.94
C GLN A 220 -2.67 -11.60 -6.93
N ALA A 221 -1.84 -11.83 -7.95
CA ALA A 221 -1.58 -10.87 -9.03
C ALA A 221 -2.88 -10.42 -9.74
N SER A 222 -3.81 -11.34 -9.98
CA SER A 222 -5.14 -10.99 -10.53
C SER A 222 -5.98 -10.14 -9.56
N THR A 223 -5.89 -10.38 -8.25
CA THR A 223 -6.64 -9.63 -7.24
C THR A 223 -6.10 -8.21 -7.11
N THR A 224 -4.78 -8.04 -7.14
CA THR A 224 -4.12 -6.72 -7.21
C THR A 224 -4.54 -5.96 -8.48
N ALA A 225 -4.51 -6.62 -9.65
CA ALA A 225 -4.94 -6.04 -10.92
C ALA A 225 -6.42 -5.60 -10.92
N ASP A 226 -7.30 -6.36 -10.25
CA ASP A 226 -8.71 -5.99 -10.08
C ASP A 226 -8.86 -4.76 -9.16
N ASN A 227 -8.12 -4.71 -8.04
CA ASN A 227 -8.14 -3.59 -7.11
C ASN A 227 -7.60 -2.28 -7.72
N GLU A 228 -6.50 -2.36 -8.48
CA GLU A 228 -5.94 -1.22 -9.23
C GLU A 228 -6.92 -0.71 -10.31
N LEU A 229 -7.63 -1.63 -10.99
CA LEU A 229 -8.67 -1.29 -11.96
C LEU A 229 -9.86 -0.58 -11.29
N TYR A 230 -10.35 -1.07 -10.14
CA TYR A 230 -11.43 -0.41 -9.41
C TYR A 230 -11.02 0.98 -8.91
N ALA A 231 -9.81 1.12 -8.35
CA ALA A 231 -9.28 2.40 -7.87
C ALA A 231 -9.11 3.41 -9.02
N THR A 232 -8.62 2.97 -10.19
CA THR A 232 -8.49 3.81 -11.39
C THR A 232 -9.85 4.26 -11.91
N ALA A 233 -10.81 3.32 -12.00
CA ALA A 233 -12.18 3.60 -12.40
C ALA A 233 -12.89 4.59 -11.45
N TRP A 234 -12.60 4.51 -10.15
CA TRP A 234 -13.10 5.45 -9.16
C TRP A 234 -12.45 6.83 -9.29
N SER A 235 -11.12 6.91 -9.47
CA SER A 235 -10.41 8.19 -9.65
C SER A 235 -10.93 8.94 -10.88
N GLU A 236 -11.09 8.29 -12.04
CA GLU A 236 -11.63 8.95 -13.24
C GLU A 236 -13.01 9.58 -13.00
N VAL A 237 -13.87 8.95 -12.19
CA VAL A 237 -15.20 9.47 -11.85
C VAL A 237 -15.14 10.58 -10.79
N LEU A 238 -14.23 10.48 -9.84
CA LEU A 238 -13.98 11.50 -8.81
C LEU A 238 -13.39 12.77 -9.43
N ASP A 239 -12.29 12.64 -10.18
CA ASP A 239 -11.56 13.73 -10.85
C ASP A 239 -12.39 14.47 -11.92
N THR A 240 -13.43 13.83 -12.48
CA THR A 240 -14.37 14.45 -13.44
C THR A 240 -15.68 14.94 -12.81
N SER A 241 -15.85 14.78 -11.49
CA SER A 241 -17.00 15.31 -10.75
C SER A 241 -16.74 16.74 -10.24
N GLU A 242 -17.82 17.47 -9.90
CA GLU A 242 -17.78 18.84 -9.39
C GLU A 242 -18.71 18.99 -8.17
N ILE A 243 -18.14 19.16 -6.97
CA ILE A 243 -18.93 19.50 -5.78
C ILE A 243 -19.37 20.97 -5.83
N LYS A 244 -20.70 21.16 -5.78
CA LYS A 244 -21.36 22.47 -5.75
C LYS A 244 -21.46 23.07 -4.34
N LYS A 245 -21.63 22.20 -3.35
CA LYS A 245 -21.77 22.51 -1.91
C LYS A 245 -21.76 21.21 -1.10
N TYR A 246 -21.29 21.28 0.14
CA TYR A 246 -21.44 20.19 1.11
C TYR A 246 -22.74 20.32 1.93
N PRO A 247 -23.39 19.21 2.31
CA PRO A 247 -24.38 19.18 3.39
C PRO A 247 -23.73 19.42 4.76
N GLU A 248 -24.19 20.44 5.49
CA GLU A 248 -23.65 20.79 6.83
C GLU A 248 -23.83 19.65 7.86
N GLU A 249 -24.86 18.82 7.72
CA GLU A 249 -25.15 17.71 8.65
C GLU A 249 -24.18 16.53 8.44
N ASP A 250 -23.94 16.14 7.18
CA ASP A 250 -23.05 15.03 6.84
C ASP A 250 -21.57 15.37 7.09
N VAL A 251 -21.11 16.59 6.77
CA VAL A 251 -19.74 17.04 7.08
C VAL A 251 -19.51 17.03 8.59
N LYS A 252 -20.41 17.64 9.36
CA LYS A 252 -20.28 17.67 10.83
C LYS A 252 -20.29 16.26 11.44
N LYS A 253 -21.09 15.33 10.89
CA LYS A 253 -21.08 13.91 11.29
C LYS A 253 -19.70 13.29 11.01
N ALA A 254 -19.14 13.50 9.83
CA ALA A 254 -17.82 12.96 9.46
C ALA A 254 -16.67 13.57 10.27
N GLU A 255 -16.71 14.87 10.59
CA GLU A 255 -15.78 15.53 11.54
C GLU A 255 -15.84 14.86 12.92
N GLU A 256 -17.04 14.64 13.44
CA GLU A 256 -17.24 14.00 14.76
C GLU A 256 -16.82 12.51 14.77
N SER A 257 -17.10 11.75 13.68
CA SER A 257 -16.61 10.38 13.52
C SER A 257 -15.08 10.30 13.46
N TYR A 258 -14.43 11.14 12.66
CA TYR A 258 -12.96 11.13 12.52
C TYR A 258 -12.26 11.55 13.81
N LYS A 259 -12.81 12.54 14.52
CA LYS A 259 -12.31 12.90 15.85
C LYS A 259 -12.49 11.76 16.86
N ALA A 260 -13.64 11.10 16.87
CA ALA A 260 -13.89 9.95 17.75
C ALA A 260 -12.97 8.76 17.45
N LEU A 261 -12.64 8.51 16.17
CA LEU A 261 -11.67 7.49 15.76
C LEU A 261 -10.28 7.77 16.32
N ASN A 262 -9.76 8.99 16.13
CA ASN A 262 -8.45 9.38 16.65
C ASN A 262 -8.40 9.41 18.18
N GLU A 263 -9.48 9.86 18.84
CA GLU A 263 -9.60 9.73 20.29
C GLU A 263 -9.66 8.27 20.76
N GLN A 264 -10.10 7.32 19.93
CA GLN A 264 -10.10 5.89 20.26
C GLN A 264 -8.69 5.30 20.08
N THR A 265 -8.01 5.62 18.97
CA THR A 265 -6.59 5.30 18.75
C THR A 265 -5.70 5.75 19.91
N ALA A 266 -5.91 6.95 20.45
CA ALA A 266 -5.18 7.43 21.62
C ALA A 266 -5.43 6.55 22.87
N LYS A 267 -6.70 6.23 23.16
CA LYS A 267 -7.10 5.40 24.32
C LYS A 267 -6.54 3.98 24.23
N ASP A 268 -6.53 3.39 23.03
CA ASP A 268 -6.00 2.03 22.81
C ASP A 268 -4.46 1.99 22.92
N ASN A 269 -3.77 3.09 22.61
CA ASN A 269 -2.35 3.30 22.92
C ASN A 269 -2.09 3.78 24.37
N GLY A 270 -3.14 3.90 25.19
CA GLY A 270 -3.04 4.24 26.62
C GLY A 270 -2.71 5.70 26.93
N MET A 271 -2.97 6.61 25.99
CA MET A 271 -2.65 8.05 26.06
C MET A 271 -3.88 8.94 25.80
N GLU A 272 -3.80 10.24 26.12
CA GLU A 272 -4.84 11.20 25.74
C GLU A 272 -4.61 11.71 24.30
N LEU A 273 -5.65 12.23 23.64
CA LEU A 273 -5.53 12.73 22.26
C LEU A 273 -4.45 13.81 22.11
N SER A 274 -4.25 14.65 23.13
CA SER A 274 -3.16 15.66 23.15
C SER A 274 -1.78 15.05 22.95
N ASP A 275 -1.57 13.88 23.52
CA ASP A 275 -0.26 13.23 23.58
C ASP A 275 0.01 12.50 22.24
N LEU A 276 -1.06 12.00 21.60
CA LEU A 276 -1.03 11.46 20.24
C LEU A 276 -0.73 12.55 19.20
N LEU A 277 -1.33 13.74 19.35
CA LEU A 277 -1.04 14.89 18.47
C LEU A 277 0.40 15.42 18.66
N GLU A 278 0.91 15.48 19.90
CA GLU A 278 2.33 15.82 20.16
C GLU A 278 3.27 14.77 19.54
N ALA A 279 2.91 13.48 19.56
CA ALA A 279 3.65 12.41 18.88
C ALA A 279 3.58 12.45 17.34
N TRP A 280 2.64 13.21 16.76
CA TRP A 280 2.50 13.45 15.32
C TRP A 280 3.02 14.84 14.89
N ASP A 281 3.59 15.63 15.80
CA ASP A 281 3.99 17.05 15.58
C ASP A 281 2.85 17.95 15.07
N LEU A 282 1.60 17.65 15.48
CA LEU A 282 0.39 18.39 15.10
C LEU A 282 -0.15 19.24 16.25
N THR A 283 -0.59 20.47 15.95
CA THR A 283 -1.39 21.27 16.89
C THR A 283 -2.88 20.88 16.87
N GLU A 284 -3.63 21.28 17.90
CA GLU A 284 -5.10 21.10 17.92
C GLU A 284 -5.79 21.84 16.76
N ASP A 285 -5.28 23.01 16.35
CA ASP A 285 -5.85 23.76 15.22
C ASP A 285 -5.61 23.03 13.89
N GLU A 286 -4.40 22.50 13.65
CA GLU A 286 -4.08 21.71 12.45
C GLU A 286 -4.86 20.38 12.42
N PHE A 287 -4.98 19.68 13.55
CA PHE A 287 -5.80 18.47 13.64
C PHE A 287 -7.29 18.75 13.37
N ASN A 288 -7.82 19.91 13.78
CA ASN A 288 -9.20 20.29 13.44
C ASN A 288 -9.35 20.66 11.94
N GLU A 289 -8.31 21.19 11.29
CA GLU A 289 -8.28 21.40 9.83
C GLU A 289 -8.26 20.04 9.09
N GLU A 290 -7.47 19.07 9.55
CA GLU A 290 -7.46 17.70 9.01
C GLU A 290 -8.78 16.96 9.21
N CYS A 291 -9.43 17.13 10.38
CA CYS A 291 -10.79 16.61 10.59
C CYS A 291 -11.78 17.13 9.54
N LYS A 292 -11.67 18.42 9.19
CA LYS A 292 -12.52 19.06 8.19
C LYS A 292 -12.16 18.60 6.77
N ASN A 293 -10.88 18.49 6.44
CA ASN A 293 -10.41 18.03 5.12
C ASN A 293 -10.86 16.59 4.84
N TYR A 294 -10.71 15.69 5.82
CA TYR A 294 -11.25 14.34 5.78
C TYR A 294 -12.78 14.34 5.61
N ALA A 295 -13.49 15.17 6.39
CA ALA A 295 -14.95 15.21 6.36
C ALA A 295 -15.52 15.72 5.04
N GLU A 296 -14.95 16.77 4.45
CA GLU A 296 -15.36 17.27 3.13
C GLU A 296 -15.10 16.20 2.05
N SER A 297 -13.92 15.57 2.04
CA SER A 297 -13.58 14.53 1.05
C SER A 297 -14.46 13.27 1.17
N LYS A 298 -14.76 12.84 2.40
CA LYS A 298 -15.67 11.70 2.66
C LYS A 298 -17.09 11.99 2.18
N VAL A 299 -17.57 13.22 2.40
CA VAL A 299 -18.90 13.65 1.97
C VAL A 299 -18.96 13.85 0.45
N GLU A 300 -17.88 14.28 -0.20
CA GLU A 300 -17.73 14.30 -1.66
C GLU A 300 -17.90 12.90 -2.26
N GLN A 301 -17.14 11.92 -1.77
CA GLN A 301 -17.28 10.51 -2.14
C GLN A 301 -18.73 10.02 -1.94
N ASN A 302 -19.31 10.22 -0.75
CA ASN A 302 -20.65 9.71 -0.44
C ASN A 302 -21.75 10.38 -1.28
N LEU A 303 -21.58 11.64 -1.70
CA LEU A 303 -22.48 12.32 -2.64
C LEU A 303 -22.42 11.71 -4.04
N ILE A 304 -21.23 11.42 -4.55
CA ILE A 304 -21.01 10.80 -5.87
C ILE A 304 -21.55 9.36 -5.87
N VAL A 305 -21.15 8.55 -4.89
CA VAL A 305 -21.59 7.16 -4.71
C VAL A 305 -23.12 7.08 -4.59
N GLN A 306 -23.74 7.89 -3.72
CA GLN A 306 -25.20 7.92 -3.60
C GLN A 306 -25.88 8.36 -4.90
N GLY A 307 -25.28 9.29 -5.66
CA GLY A 307 -25.86 9.76 -6.91
C GLY A 307 -25.83 8.73 -8.03
N ILE A 308 -24.79 7.89 -8.10
CA ILE A 308 -24.75 6.75 -9.04
C ILE A 308 -25.79 5.69 -8.61
N ILE A 309 -25.88 5.39 -7.30
CA ILE A 309 -26.92 4.51 -6.74
C ILE A 309 -28.34 5.02 -7.07
N ASP A 310 -28.60 6.32 -6.89
CA ASP A 310 -29.89 6.97 -7.14
C ASP A 310 -30.25 7.04 -8.64
N ALA A 311 -29.26 7.24 -9.52
CA ALA A 311 -29.44 7.32 -10.96
C ALA A 311 -29.74 5.95 -11.60
N GLU A 312 -29.06 4.90 -11.13
CA GLU A 312 -29.08 3.57 -11.74
C GLU A 312 -29.99 2.57 -11.01
N GLY A 313 -30.41 2.89 -9.78
CA GLY A 313 -31.29 2.05 -8.98
C GLY A 313 -30.59 0.86 -8.35
N LEU A 314 -29.31 1.01 -8.01
CA LEU A 314 -28.51 0.00 -7.30
C LEU A 314 -29.05 -0.18 -5.86
N SER A 315 -28.75 -1.31 -5.19
CA SER A 315 -29.22 -1.55 -3.82
C SER A 315 -28.23 -2.33 -2.98
N LEU A 316 -27.93 -1.86 -1.76
CA LEU A 316 -27.04 -2.51 -0.78
C LEU A 316 -27.59 -3.85 -0.19
N SER A 317 -28.50 -4.48 -0.92
CA SER A 317 -29.14 -5.76 -0.61
C SER A 317 -29.63 -6.50 -1.86
N ASP A 318 -29.06 -6.16 -3.03
CA ASP A 318 -29.10 -7.01 -4.21
C ASP A 318 -28.04 -8.12 -4.14
N ALA A 319 -28.10 -9.09 -5.05
CA ALA A 319 -27.20 -10.25 -5.02
C ALA A 319 -25.72 -9.89 -5.23
N GLU A 320 -25.43 -8.77 -5.89
CA GLU A 320 -24.07 -8.28 -6.15
C GLU A 320 -23.48 -7.66 -4.88
N THR A 321 -24.29 -6.95 -4.08
CA THR A 321 -23.87 -6.47 -2.75
C THR A 321 -23.72 -7.63 -1.76
N GLU A 322 -24.56 -8.67 -1.83
CA GLU A 322 -24.37 -9.86 -0.98
C GLU A 322 -23.08 -10.63 -1.33
N GLU A 323 -22.55 -10.52 -2.55
CA GLU A 323 -21.23 -11.03 -2.93
C GLU A 323 -20.12 -10.15 -2.31
N LEU A 324 -20.17 -8.83 -2.53
CA LEU A 324 -19.23 -7.85 -1.96
C LEU A 324 -19.14 -7.88 -0.43
N LYS A 325 -20.23 -8.22 0.28
CA LYS A 325 -20.24 -8.45 1.73
C LYS A 325 -19.33 -9.60 2.16
N ASN A 326 -19.18 -10.66 1.36
CA ASN A 326 -18.28 -11.76 1.70
C ASN A 326 -16.82 -11.36 1.50
N ASN A 327 -16.52 -10.55 0.47
CA ASN A 327 -15.18 -10.01 0.26
C ASN A 327 -14.80 -9.11 1.45
N LEU A 328 -15.66 -8.16 1.82
CA LEU A 328 -15.43 -7.25 2.96
C LEU A 328 -15.25 -8.00 4.31
N ILE A 329 -15.92 -9.14 4.50
CA ILE A 329 -15.70 -10.04 5.65
C ILE A 329 -14.27 -10.61 5.64
N LEU A 330 -13.81 -11.10 4.48
CA LEU A 330 -12.48 -11.70 4.32
C LEU A 330 -11.36 -10.67 4.45
N ASP A 331 -11.52 -9.49 3.83
CA ASP A 331 -10.53 -8.40 3.82
C ASP A 331 -10.24 -7.86 5.23
N TYR A 332 -11.25 -7.89 6.11
CA TYR A 332 -11.14 -7.49 7.52
C TYR A 332 -10.87 -8.67 8.48
N GLY A 333 -10.80 -9.91 7.98
CA GLY A 333 -10.53 -11.10 8.79
C GLY A 333 -11.60 -11.46 9.85
N VAL A 334 -12.82 -10.92 9.72
CA VAL A 334 -13.93 -11.11 10.67
C VAL A 334 -14.74 -12.38 10.37
N ALA A 335 -15.63 -12.77 11.27
CA ALA A 335 -16.56 -13.87 11.07
C ALA A 335 -17.89 -13.45 10.40
N SER A 336 -18.25 -12.15 10.39
CA SER A 336 -19.53 -11.67 9.82
C SER A 336 -19.60 -10.15 9.59
N ILE A 337 -20.55 -9.72 8.75
CA ILE A 337 -20.92 -8.29 8.64
C ILE A 337 -21.44 -7.73 9.98
N ASP A 338 -22.17 -8.52 10.76
CA ASP A 338 -22.69 -8.09 12.08
C ASP A 338 -21.54 -7.69 13.03
N GLU A 339 -20.39 -8.35 12.94
CA GLU A 339 -19.18 -8.05 13.73
C GLU A 339 -18.48 -6.77 13.25
N LEU A 340 -18.48 -6.49 11.94
CA LEU A 340 -18.04 -5.18 11.42
C LEU A 340 -18.98 -4.05 11.83
N ILE A 341 -20.29 -4.30 11.86
CA ILE A 341 -21.28 -3.33 12.34
C ILE A 341 -21.15 -3.09 13.85
N GLU A 342 -20.80 -4.10 14.66
CA GLU A 342 -20.50 -3.91 16.09
C GLU A 342 -19.17 -3.15 16.31
N THR A 343 -18.19 -3.32 15.42
CA THR A 343 -16.85 -2.70 15.53
C THR A 343 -16.78 -1.27 15.00
N TYR A 344 -17.33 -1.02 13.80
CA TYR A 344 -17.20 0.24 13.06
C TYR A 344 -18.52 1.02 12.91
N GLY A 345 -19.67 0.37 13.17
CA GLY A 345 -20.99 0.97 13.03
C GLY A 345 -21.68 0.67 11.68
N GLU A 346 -23.01 0.68 11.70
CA GLU A 346 -23.85 0.36 10.53
C GLU A 346 -23.64 1.33 9.36
N ASP A 347 -23.43 2.63 9.65
CA ASP A 347 -23.22 3.65 8.63
C ASP A 347 -21.90 3.44 7.87
N GLU A 348 -20.78 3.27 8.57
CA GLU A 348 -19.44 3.08 8.00
C GLU A 348 -19.35 1.81 7.12
N VAL A 349 -20.02 0.73 7.54
CA VAL A 349 -20.13 -0.51 6.76
C VAL A 349 -21.02 -0.32 5.52
N ASN A 350 -22.13 0.41 5.63
CA ASN A 350 -22.98 0.73 4.47
C ASN A 350 -22.27 1.67 3.48
N GLU A 351 -21.51 2.66 3.96
CA GLU A 351 -20.67 3.56 3.16
C GLU A 351 -19.60 2.76 2.39
N SER A 352 -18.90 1.85 3.06
CA SER A 352 -17.91 0.95 2.45
C SER A 352 -18.52 0.04 1.37
N LEU A 353 -19.67 -0.59 1.67
CA LEU A 353 -20.39 -1.44 0.71
C LEU A 353 -20.97 -0.65 -0.46
N ALA A 354 -21.35 0.61 -0.25
CA ALA A 354 -21.86 1.47 -1.31
C ALA A 354 -20.78 1.88 -2.30
N LEU A 355 -19.57 2.20 -1.83
CA LEU A 355 -18.41 2.46 -2.67
C LEU A 355 -18.10 1.23 -3.54
N LEU A 356 -17.84 0.07 -2.93
CA LEU A 356 -17.57 -1.19 -3.64
C LEU A 356 -18.65 -1.54 -4.68
N ARG A 357 -19.93 -1.26 -4.35
CA ARG A 357 -21.08 -1.51 -5.23
C ARG A 357 -21.13 -0.59 -6.45
N VAL A 358 -20.60 0.63 -6.32
CA VAL A 358 -20.46 1.63 -7.37
C VAL A 358 -19.20 1.39 -8.19
N GLU A 359 -18.05 1.13 -7.58
CA GLU A 359 -16.79 0.76 -8.26
C GLU A 359 -17.01 -0.45 -9.18
N LYS A 360 -17.63 -1.51 -8.65
CA LYS A 360 -18.04 -2.67 -9.46
C LYS A 360 -18.92 -2.27 -10.64
N PHE A 361 -19.91 -1.41 -10.43
CA PHE A 361 -20.81 -0.95 -11.48
C PHE A 361 -20.08 -0.12 -12.57
N ILE A 362 -19.14 0.75 -12.19
CA ILE A 362 -18.36 1.55 -13.14
C ILE A 362 -17.54 0.63 -14.05
N VAL A 363 -16.84 -0.37 -13.49
CA VAL A 363 -16.07 -1.35 -14.28
C VAL A 363 -17.00 -2.23 -15.13
N ASP A 364 -18.12 -2.72 -14.60
CA ASP A 364 -19.14 -3.46 -15.36
C ASP A 364 -19.80 -2.63 -16.49
N GLN A 365 -19.63 -1.31 -16.52
CA GLN A 365 -20.10 -0.40 -17.58
C GLN A 365 -18.97 0.15 -18.46
N SER A 366 -17.73 -0.31 -18.27
CA SER A 366 -16.53 0.20 -18.97
C SER A 366 -15.97 -0.80 -19.97
N THR A 367 -15.06 -0.34 -20.83
CA THR A 367 -14.25 -1.19 -21.71
C THR A 367 -12.91 -1.41 -21.04
N VAL A 368 -12.61 -2.65 -20.67
CA VAL A 368 -11.34 -3.03 -20.02
C VAL A 368 -10.42 -3.66 -21.05
N ASN A 369 -9.18 -3.17 -21.14
CA ASN A 369 -8.11 -3.81 -21.92
C ASN A 369 -7.18 -4.56 -20.97
N GLU A 370 -6.99 -5.87 -21.17
CA GLU A 370 -5.99 -6.64 -20.42
C GLU A 370 -4.57 -6.28 -20.89
N LYS A 371 -3.69 -5.96 -19.93
CA LYS A 371 -2.26 -5.68 -20.13
C LYS A 371 -1.40 -6.53 -19.18
N THR A 372 -0.12 -6.63 -19.48
CA THR A 372 0.86 -7.41 -18.68
C THR A 372 2.10 -6.56 -18.42
N GLY A 373 2.61 -6.60 -17.19
CA GLY A 373 3.61 -5.65 -16.69
C GLY A 373 2.96 -4.46 -15.96
N SER A 374 3.76 -3.46 -15.57
CA SER A 374 3.31 -2.22 -14.94
C SER A 374 2.71 -1.23 -15.95
N ALA A 375 1.93 -0.27 -15.45
CA ALA A 375 1.57 0.92 -16.20
C ALA A 375 2.82 1.71 -16.63
N GLU A 376 3.84 1.78 -15.77
CA GLU A 376 5.10 2.48 -16.05
C GLU A 376 5.91 1.82 -17.18
N ASP A 377 6.01 0.48 -17.19
CA ASP A 377 6.64 -0.30 -18.27
C ASP A 377 5.99 -0.02 -19.64
N SER A 378 4.70 0.28 -19.65
CA SER A 378 3.95 0.54 -20.88
C SER A 378 4.24 1.91 -21.49
N ILE A 379 4.72 2.88 -20.69
CA ILE A 379 5.03 4.24 -21.14
C ILE A 379 6.37 4.28 -21.90
N GLU A 380 7.39 3.52 -21.47
CA GLU A 380 8.68 3.46 -22.19
C GLU A 380 8.55 2.83 -23.60
N ASN A 381 7.49 2.06 -23.87
CA ASN A 381 7.32 1.31 -25.11
C ASN A 381 6.51 2.08 -26.18
N GLU A 382 5.84 3.18 -25.84
CA GLU A 382 5.01 3.92 -26.81
C GLU A 382 5.84 4.76 -27.80
N ASP A 383 7.03 5.22 -27.40
CA ASP A 383 8.02 5.88 -28.29
C ASP A 383 8.74 4.90 -29.25
N ALA A 384 8.58 3.59 -29.08
CA ALA A 384 9.36 2.57 -29.80
C ALA A 384 8.78 2.14 -31.17
N TYR A 385 7.55 2.54 -31.52
CA TYR A 385 6.83 2.01 -32.68
C TYR A 385 6.56 3.02 -33.82
N THR A 386 7.60 3.36 -34.59
CA THR A 386 7.44 3.84 -35.98
C THR A 386 8.38 3.15 -36.98
N GLU A 387 7.86 2.96 -38.21
CA GLU A 387 8.50 2.38 -39.41
C GLU A 387 9.13 0.97 -39.30
N ALA A 388 8.30 -0.04 -39.60
CA ALA A 388 8.74 -1.29 -40.21
C ALA A 388 8.39 -1.29 -41.71
N GLU A 389 9.36 -1.03 -42.60
CA GLU A 389 9.28 -1.21 -44.05
C GLU A 389 10.47 -2.05 -44.55
N ASP A 390 10.21 -2.93 -45.52
CA ASP A 390 11.08 -4.03 -45.96
C ASP A 390 12.27 -3.58 -46.84
N THR A 391 13.49 -4.02 -46.49
CA THR A 391 14.43 -4.59 -47.49
C THR A 391 15.37 -5.62 -46.84
N GLY A 392 15.53 -6.80 -47.45
CA GLY A 392 16.35 -7.91 -46.91
C GLY A 392 17.66 -8.24 -47.66
N SER A 393 18.27 -9.37 -47.25
CA SER A 393 19.63 -9.89 -47.60
C SER A 393 20.80 -9.12 -46.95
N ASP A 394 21.97 -9.72 -46.66
CA ASP A 394 22.49 -11.07 -46.95
C ASP A 394 23.35 -11.62 -45.77
N LEU A 395 23.82 -12.87 -45.87
CA LEU A 395 24.64 -13.60 -44.90
C LEU A 395 26.04 -12.99 -44.64
N THR A 396 26.59 -13.11 -43.42
CA THR A 396 27.87 -13.85 -43.16
C THR A 396 28.20 -13.99 -41.65
N GLU A 397 29.17 -14.86 -41.34
CA GLU A 397 29.71 -15.19 -40.00
C GLU A 397 30.92 -14.28 -39.61
N TYR A 398 31.67 -14.68 -38.56
CA TYR A 398 32.97 -14.17 -38.06
C TYR A 398 32.84 -13.10 -36.95
N ASP A 399 33.18 -13.35 -35.68
CA ASP A 399 34.51 -13.62 -35.05
C ASP A 399 35.49 -12.42 -35.09
N GLY A 400 36.22 -12.19 -34.00
CA GLY A 400 37.19 -11.09 -33.87
C GLY A 400 37.22 -10.43 -32.49
N SER A 401 38.38 -10.48 -31.83
CA SER A 401 38.64 -9.92 -30.50
C SER A 401 39.53 -8.67 -30.52
N GLU A 402 39.58 -8.00 -29.36
CA GLU A 402 40.74 -7.31 -28.77
C GLU A 402 41.20 -5.89 -29.20
N GLU A 403 41.71 -5.25 -28.14
CA GLU A 403 42.77 -4.22 -28.06
C GLU A 403 42.52 -2.73 -28.33
N THR A 404 43.45 -1.96 -27.74
CA THR A 404 43.39 -0.54 -27.40
C THR A 404 44.62 0.19 -27.95
N GLN A 405 44.49 1.50 -28.20
CA GLN A 405 45.45 2.62 -28.01
C GLN A 405 44.87 3.84 -28.75
N ASP A 406 44.78 5.07 -28.20
CA ASP A 406 45.78 5.93 -27.53
C ASP A 406 46.75 6.60 -28.51
N GLU A 407 46.58 7.91 -28.73
CA GLU A 407 47.65 8.82 -29.19
C GLU A 407 47.56 10.20 -28.48
N THR A 408 48.74 10.62 -28.03
CA THR A 408 49.13 11.79 -27.22
C THR A 408 49.46 13.08 -28.02
N GLU A 409 50.06 14.07 -27.30
CA GLU A 409 50.64 15.40 -27.71
C GLU A 409 49.65 16.60 -27.69
N GLU A 410 50.00 17.83 -27.26
CA GLU A 410 51.18 18.43 -26.57
C GLU A 410 50.73 19.79 -25.94
N ASN A 411 51.37 20.48 -24.97
CA ASN A 411 52.24 20.15 -23.81
C ASN A 411 52.64 21.49 -23.11
N MET A 412 53.30 21.44 -21.93
CA MET A 412 54.14 22.51 -21.31
C MET A 412 53.41 23.80 -20.80
N SER A 413 53.93 24.56 -19.82
CA SER A 413 55.18 24.47 -19.02
C SER A 413 54.99 24.96 -17.57
N GLU A 414 55.96 24.60 -16.71
CA GLU A 414 56.13 25.08 -15.34
C GLU A 414 56.42 26.59 -15.24
N GLU A 415 56.08 27.21 -14.11
CA GLU A 415 57.08 27.97 -13.32
C GLU A 415 56.65 27.99 -11.83
N SER A 416 57.61 28.19 -10.92
CA SER A 416 57.38 28.21 -9.45
C SER A 416 58.03 29.43 -8.82
N ILE A 417 57.59 29.85 -7.62
CA ILE A 417 58.43 30.39 -6.52
C ILE A 417 57.60 30.80 -5.28
N GLU A 418 58.09 30.34 -4.14
CA GLU A 418 58.11 30.85 -2.75
C GLU A 418 57.05 31.85 -2.21
N ASP A 419 56.48 31.44 -1.06
CA ASP A 419 56.42 32.17 0.22
C ASP A 419 55.88 33.61 0.29
N ASN A 420 54.77 33.77 1.03
CA ASN A 420 54.77 34.75 2.12
C ASN A 420 53.79 34.37 3.24
N THR A 421 54.27 34.32 4.48
CA THR A 421 53.44 34.36 5.70
C THR A 421 53.06 35.79 6.09
N VAL A 422 51.89 36.01 6.69
CA VAL A 422 51.66 37.03 7.76
C VAL A 422 50.31 36.78 8.45
N GLU A 423 50.21 37.22 9.70
CA GLU A 423 49.08 37.08 10.63
C GLU A 423 47.94 38.10 10.36
N GLU A 424 46.69 37.72 10.59
CA GLU A 424 45.91 38.10 11.80
C GLU A 424 44.79 37.07 12.07
#